data_AF-A0AAU5BY22-F1
#
_entry.id   AF-A0AAU5BY22-F1
#
_cell.length_a   1.000
_cell.length_b   1.000
_cell.length_c   1.000
_cell.angle_alpha   90.00
_cell.angle_beta   90.00
_cell.angle_gamma   90.00
#
_symmetry.space_group_name_H-M   'P 1'
#
loop_
_entity.id
_entity.type
_entity.pdbx_description
1 polymer ?
#
loop_
_entity_poly.entity_id
_entity_poly.type
_entity_poly.pdbx_seq_one_letter_code
_entity_poly.pdbx_strand_id
1 'polypeptide(L)'
;MIAVECVDHRLRLAPVVQVDLHTVRGLAQGAVADAPPPADPESLVAKLGEELLPSWSDEWLVLERERWDQVRLHALESLAQRLRRDGEYLAAVQTALTATEIDPIRETAHRILIEIHIAEGNTACAVKRYKEYQRLLRRELEVEPSPLMTRLVQDLTSA
;
A
#
# COMPACT_ATOMS: atom_id res chain seq x y z
N MET A 1 -28.81 -22.76 7.44
CA MET A 1 -28.62 -21.35 7.07
C MET A 1 -28.36 -21.31 5.58
N ILE A 2 -29.11 -20.52 4.81
CA ILE A 2 -28.95 -20.45 3.36
C ILE A 2 -28.01 -19.27 3.05
N ALA A 3 -26.89 -19.54 2.36
CA ALA A 3 -25.88 -18.53 2.05
C ALA A 3 -26.16 -17.77 0.74
N VAL A 4 -26.98 -18.35 -0.15
CA VAL A 4 -27.33 -17.78 -1.46
C VAL A 4 -28.84 -17.73 -1.59
N GLU A 5 -29.37 -16.56 -1.88
CA GLU A 5 -30.80 -16.34 -2.10
C GLU A 5 -31.06 -16.11 -3.59
N CYS A 6 -32.18 -16.64 -4.08
CA CYS A 6 -32.72 -16.29 -5.38
C CYS A 6 -33.78 -15.19 -5.20
N VAL A 7 -33.59 -14.06 -5.87
CA VAL A 7 -34.56 -12.96 -5.93
C VAL A 7 -34.88 -12.73 -7.40
N ASP A 8 -36.14 -12.99 -7.78
CA ASP A 8 -36.61 -13.07 -9.17
C ASP A 8 -35.80 -14.06 -10.03
N HIS A 9 -34.89 -13.53 -10.86
CA HIS A 9 -34.00 -14.27 -11.76
C HIS A 9 -32.51 -14.02 -11.44
N ARG A 10 -32.19 -13.55 -10.23
CA ARG A 10 -30.83 -13.23 -9.81
C ARG A 10 -30.46 -14.02 -8.56
N LEU A 11 -29.21 -14.48 -8.53
CA LEU A 11 -28.59 -15.01 -7.33
C LEU A 11 -27.88 -13.89 -6.59
N ARG A 12 -28.03 -13.83 -5.27
CA ARG A 12 -27.26 -12.94 -4.40
C ARG A 12 -26.79 -13.71 -3.16
N LEU A 13 -25.72 -13.24 -2.55
CA LEU A 13 -25.38 -13.69 -1.19
C LEU A 13 -26.47 -13.21 -0.22
N ALA A 14 -26.84 -14.09 0.71
CA ALA A 14 -27.75 -13.71 1.79
C ALA A 14 -27.11 -12.59 2.64
N PRO A 15 -27.88 -11.63 3.20
CA PRO A 15 -27.31 -10.52 3.96
C PRO A 15 -26.48 -10.93 5.20
N VAL A 16 -26.67 -12.16 5.68
CA VAL A 16 -25.89 -12.72 6.80
C VAL A 16 -24.47 -13.12 6.39
N VAL A 17 -24.23 -13.36 5.11
CA VAL A 17 -22.90 -13.76 4.62
C VAL A 17 -21.96 -12.56 4.69
N GLN A 18 -20.91 -12.72 5.49
CA GLN A 18 -19.81 -11.76 5.54
C GLN A 18 -18.79 -12.11 4.47
N VAL A 19 -18.31 -11.09 3.78
CA VAL A 19 -17.23 -11.20 2.78
C VAL A 19 -16.05 -10.39 3.30
N ASP A 20 -14.97 -11.09 3.58
CA ASP A 20 -13.70 -10.51 4.06
C ASP A 20 -13.20 -9.36 3.18
N LEU A 21 -13.29 -9.49 1.85
CA LEU A 21 -12.92 -8.46 0.90
C LEU A 21 -13.72 -7.16 1.11
N HIS A 22 -15.01 -7.24 1.43
CA HIS A 22 -15.82 -6.05 1.69
C HIS A 22 -15.37 -5.35 2.96
N THR A 23 -15.02 -6.11 4.01
CA THR A 23 -14.49 -5.56 5.25
C THR A 23 -13.17 -4.84 5.04
N VAL A 24 -12.18 -5.50 4.42
CA VAL A 24 -10.85 -4.89 4.20
C VAL A 24 -10.92 -3.71 3.23
N ARG A 25 -11.78 -3.76 2.19
CA ARG A 25 -11.97 -2.63 1.28
C ARG A 25 -12.60 -1.41 1.98
N GLY A 26 -13.54 -1.62 2.91
CA GLY A 26 -14.09 -0.55 3.73
C GLY A 26 -13.04 0.11 4.63
N LEU A 27 -12.19 -0.71 5.28
CA LEU A 27 -11.08 -0.21 6.10
C LEU A 27 -10.05 0.56 5.26
N ALA A 28 -9.71 0.05 4.07
CA ALA A 28 -8.80 0.69 3.13
C ALA A 28 -9.29 2.09 2.72
N GLN A 29 -10.58 2.20 2.37
CA GLN A 29 -11.19 3.47 2.01
C GLN A 29 -11.21 4.45 3.20
N GLY A 30 -11.45 3.96 4.41
CA GLY A 30 -11.37 4.76 5.63
C GLY A 30 -9.97 5.35 5.85
N ALA A 31 -8.91 4.55 5.63
CA ALA A 31 -7.53 5.00 5.78
C ALA A 31 -7.18 6.14 4.80
N VAL A 32 -7.70 6.09 3.56
CA VAL A 32 -7.50 7.16 2.57
C VAL A 32 -8.26 8.44 2.95
N ALA A 33 -9.43 8.31 3.57
CA ALA A 33 -10.26 9.44 4.02
C ALA A 33 -9.78 10.08 5.33
N ASP A 34 -8.58 9.73 5.83
CA ASP A 34 -8.03 10.13 7.14
C ASP A 34 -9.01 9.85 8.30
N ALA A 35 -9.80 8.77 8.17
CA ALA A 35 -10.66 8.30 9.25
C ALA A 35 -9.80 7.92 10.47
N PRO A 36 -10.42 7.81 11.67
CA PRO A 36 -9.72 7.31 12.84
C PRO A 36 -8.99 6.00 12.52
N PRO A 37 -7.76 5.82 13.03
CA PRO A 37 -6.99 4.63 12.73
C PRO A 37 -7.78 3.39 13.17
N PRO A 38 -7.66 2.28 12.44
CA PRO A 38 -8.28 1.02 12.87
C PRO A 38 -7.75 0.67 14.26
N ALA A 39 -8.55 -0.08 15.04
CA ALA A 39 -8.15 -0.54 16.36
C ALA A 39 -6.85 -1.37 16.33
N ASP A 40 -6.57 -2.01 15.20
CA ASP A 40 -5.36 -2.80 14.94
C ASP A 40 -4.80 -2.47 13.54
N PRO A 41 -3.85 -1.50 13.45
CA PRO A 41 -3.21 -1.16 12.19
C PRO A 41 -2.35 -2.29 11.61
N GLU A 42 -1.72 -3.11 12.45
CA GLU A 42 -0.85 -4.20 11.99
C GLU A 42 -1.67 -5.28 11.27
N SER A 43 -2.81 -5.67 11.84
CA SER A 43 -3.74 -6.59 11.18
C SER A 43 -4.28 -6.02 9.86
N LEU A 44 -4.52 -4.71 9.79
CA LEU A 44 -4.93 -4.08 8.54
C LEU A 44 -3.83 -4.16 7.48
N VAL A 45 -2.58 -3.85 7.83
CA VAL A 45 -1.43 -3.94 6.90
C VAL A 45 -1.28 -5.36 6.37
N ALA A 46 -1.35 -6.36 7.24
CA ALA A 46 -1.28 -7.77 6.83
C ALA A 46 -2.36 -8.11 5.80
N LYS A 47 -3.63 -7.74 6.06
CA LYS A 47 -4.75 -7.96 5.14
C LYS A 47 -4.61 -7.20 3.81
N LEU A 48 -4.03 -6.00 3.83
CA LEU A 48 -3.77 -5.22 2.62
C LEU A 48 -2.62 -5.79 1.79
N GLY A 49 -1.67 -6.49 2.43
CA GLY A 49 -0.60 -7.22 1.76
C GLY A 49 -1.09 -8.42 0.92
N GLU A 50 -2.26 -8.97 1.23
CA GLU A 50 -2.80 -10.15 0.55
C GLU A 50 -3.36 -9.83 -0.86
N GLU A 51 -2.95 -10.63 -1.84
CA GLU A 51 -3.51 -10.59 -3.20
C GLU A 51 -4.95 -11.12 -3.20
N LEU A 52 -5.80 -10.61 -4.09
CA LEU A 52 -7.17 -11.09 -4.23
C LEU A 52 -7.21 -12.51 -4.81
N LEU A 53 -7.70 -13.47 -4.02
CA LEU A 53 -7.93 -14.87 -4.43
C LEU A 53 -6.67 -15.50 -5.09
N PRO A 54 -5.52 -15.57 -4.39
CA PRO A 54 -4.22 -15.89 -5.00
C PRO A 54 -4.17 -17.30 -5.62
N SER A 55 -4.99 -18.22 -5.12
CA SER A 55 -5.07 -19.60 -5.62
C SER A 55 -5.92 -19.76 -6.90
N TRP A 56 -6.51 -18.68 -7.40
CA TRP A 56 -7.38 -18.68 -8.59
C TRP A 56 -6.67 -17.99 -9.76
N SER A 57 -6.98 -18.42 -10.98
CA SER A 57 -6.30 -17.93 -12.21
C SER A 57 -7.27 -17.57 -13.34
N ASP A 58 -8.54 -17.35 -13.03
CA ASP A 58 -9.55 -16.98 -14.01
C ASP A 58 -9.28 -15.60 -14.65
N GLU A 59 -9.55 -15.45 -15.94
CA GLU A 59 -9.24 -14.21 -16.69
C GLU A 59 -9.94 -12.97 -16.10
N TRP A 60 -11.15 -13.13 -15.56
CA TRP A 60 -11.89 -12.04 -14.94
C TRP A 60 -11.19 -11.48 -13.70
N LEU A 61 -10.33 -12.27 -13.04
CA LEU A 61 -9.59 -11.85 -11.85
C LEU A 61 -8.47 -10.86 -12.16
N VAL A 62 -7.93 -10.83 -13.37
CA VAL A 62 -6.82 -9.94 -13.73
C VAL A 62 -7.21 -8.48 -13.45
N LEU A 63 -8.34 -8.04 -14.01
CA LEU A 63 -8.83 -6.67 -13.82
C LEU A 63 -9.29 -6.41 -12.36
N GLU A 64 -9.85 -7.41 -11.68
CA GLU A 64 -10.29 -7.25 -10.29
C GLU A 64 -9.10 -7.16 -9.31
N ARG A 65 -8.01 -7.89 -9.57
CA ARG A 65 -6.73 -7.74 -8.84
C ARG A 65 -6.12 -6.39 -9.09
N GLU A 66 -6.04 -5.92 -10.34
CA GLU A 66 -5.55 -4.56 -10.64
C GLU A 66 -6.36 -3.48 -9.89
N ARG A 67 -7.69 -3.59 -9.90
CA ARG A 67 -8.57 -2.67 -9.16
C ARG A 67 -8.33 -2.75 -7.65
N TRP A 68 -8.14 -3.95 -7.11
CA TRP A 68 -7.84 -4.13 -5.70
C TRP A 68 -6.47 -3.56 -5.32
N ASP A 69 -5.45 -3.78 -6.15
CA ASP A 69 -4.10 -3.25 -6.01
C ASP A 69 -4.12 -1.73 -5.91
N GLN A 70 -4.88 -1.05 -6.78
CA GLN A 70 -5.01 0.40 -6.69
C GLN A 70 -5.57 0.84 -5.33
N VAL A 71 -6.62 0.19 -4.82
CA VAL A 71 -7.22 0.56 -3.52
C VAL A 71 -6.26 0.30 -2.37
N ARG A 72 -5.64 -0.89 -2.32
CA ARG A 72 -4.77 -1.27 -1.20
C ARG A 72 -3.46 -0.49 -1.17
N LEU A 73 -2.90 -0.15 -2.34
CA LEU A 73 -1.71 0.70 -2.44
C LEU A 73 -1.97 2.11 -1.88
N HIS A 74 -3.07 2.76 -2.27
CA HIS A 74 -3.40 4.08 -1.73
C HIS A 74 -3.63 4.04 -0.22
N ALA A 75 -4.29 2.99 0.29
CA ALA A 75 -4.53 2.82 1.71
C ALA A 75 -3.23 2.62 2.50
N LEU A 76 -2.31 1.76 2.02
CA LEU A 76 -1.00 1.54 2.64
C LEU A 76 -0.17 2.84 2.65
N GLU A 77 -0.20 3.61 1.57
CA GLU A 77 0.52 4.88 1.49
C GLU A 77 -0.02 5.92 2.46
N SER A 78 -1.35 6.07 2.53
CA SER A 78 -2.00 6.96 3.51
C SER A 78 -1.71 6.54 4.94
N LEU A 79 -1.77 5.24 5.24
CA LEU A 79 -1.47 4.70 6.57
C LEU A 79 0.00 4.90 6.95
N ALA A 80 0.94 4.63 6.05
CA ALA A 80 2.37 4.86 6.29
C ALA A 80 2.67 6.34 6.55
N GLN A 81 2.06 7.26 5.80
CA GLN A 81 2.20 8.70 6.04
C GLN A 81 1.62 9.12 7.38
N ARG A 82 0.49 8.53 7.81
CA ARG A 82 -0.12 8.78 9.11
C ARG A 82 0.79 8.31 10.25
N LEU A 83 1.24 7.05 10.20
CA LEU A 83 2.17 6.48 11.18
C LEU A 83 3.47 7.30 11.28
N ARG A 84 4.00 7.77 10.14
CA ARG A 84 5.15 8.69 10.12
C ARG A 84 4.88 10.00 10.86
N ARG A 85 3.70 10.62 10.63
CA ARG A 85 3.29 11.87 11.31
C ARG A 85 3.15 11.66 12.82
N ASP A 86 2.70 10.48 13.22
CA ASP A 86 2.50 10.10 14.63
C ASP A 86 3.80 9.66 15.33
N GLY A 87 4.93 9.56 14.60
CA GLY A 87 6.23 9.15 15.13
C GLY A 87 6.44 7.63 15.23
N GLU A 88 5.47 6.84 14.75
CA GLU A 88 5.49 5.38 14.74
C GLU A 88 6.33 4.84 13.57
N TYR A 89 7.64 5.15 13.56
CA TYR A 89 8.50 4.94 12.38
C TYR A 89 8.64 3.47 11.97
N LEU A 90 8.73 2.53 12.91
CA LEU A 90 8.85 1.10 12.60
C LEU A 90 7.62 0.61 11.83
N ALA A 91 6.42 0.91 12.34
CA ALA A 91 5.16 0.54 11.70
C ALA A 91 4.99 1.25 10.35
N ALA A 92 5.43 2.51 10.24
CA ALA A 92 5.40 3.26 8.99
C ALA A 92 6.29 2.61 7.91
N VAL A 93 7.50 2.18 8.27
CA VAL A 93 8.42 1.48 7.36
C VAL A 93 7.81 0.16 6.91
N GLN A 94 7.30 -0.66 7.84
CA GLN A 94 6.67 -1.95 7.49
C GLN A 94 5.49 -1.75 6.53
N THR A 95 4.63 -0.77 6.81
CA THR A 95 3.48 -0.45 5.95
C THR A 95 3.90 -0.04 4.53
N ALA A 96 4.90 0.84 4.43
CA ALA A 96 5.38 1.29 3.12
C ALA A 96 6.17 0.19 2.37
N LEU A 97 6.85 -0.71 3.09
CA LEU A 97 7.48 -1.89 2.48
C LEU A 97 6.45 -2.82 1.86
N THR A 98 5.33 -3.09 2.54
CA THR A 98 4.22 -3.88 1.97
C THR A 98 3.72 -3.25 0.66
N ALA A 99 3.62 -1.92 0.58
CA ALA A 99 3.25 -1.26 -0.67
C ALA A 99 4.29 -1.49 -1.80
N THR A 100 5.59 -1.49 -1.47
CA THR A 100 6.65 -1.78 -2.46
C THR A 100 6.75 -3.25 -2.86
N GLU A 101 6.24 -4.17 -2.04
CA GLU A 101 6.15 -5.59 -2.40
C GLU A 101 5.02 -5.83 -3.40
N ILE A 102 3.92 -5.07 -3.28
CA ILE A 102 2.79 -5.12 -4.20
C ILE A 102 3.14 -4.48 -5.55
N ASP A 103 3.73 -3.27 -5.53
CA ASP A 103 4.18 -2.59 -6.74
C ASP A 103 5.63 -2.07 -6.55
N PRO A 104 6.63 -2.83 -7.01
CA PRO A 104 8.04 -2.48 -6.86
C PRO A 104 8.44 -1.16 -7.52
N ILE A 105 7.77 -0.73 -8.59
CA ILE A 105 8.11 0.48 -9.34
C ILE A 105 7.34 1.72 -8.87
N ARG A 106 6.45 1.57 -7.87
CA ARG A 106 5.63 2.68 -7.36
C ARG A 106 6.46 3.71 -6.58
N GLU A 107 6.74 4.84 -7.23
CA GLU A 107 7.58 5.89 -6.65
C GLU A 107 7.05 6.44 -5.32
N THR A 108 5.74 6.59 -5.19
CA THR A 108 5.11 7.14 -3.98
C THR A 108 5.40 6.31 -2.74
N ALA A 109 5.39 4.99 -2.84
CA ALA A 109 5.75 4.08 -1.74
C ALA A 109 7.23 4.21 -1.35
N HIS A 110 8.14 4.22 -2.34
CA HIS A 110 9.57 4.44 -2.08
C HIS A 110 9.87 5.81 -1.50
N ARG A 111 9.14 6.84 -1.95
CA ARG A 111 9.28 8.21 -1.44
C ARG A 111 8.91 8.29 0.02
N ILE A 112 7.81 7.64 0.43
CA ILE A 112 7.39 7.56 1.83
C ILE A 112 8.47 6.89 2.68
N LEU A 113 9.09 5.79 2.23
CA LEU A 113 10.21 5.15 2.95
C LEU A 113 11.39 6.10 3.19
N ILE A 114 11.76 6.87 2.17
CA ILE A 114 12.82 7.88 2.29
C ILE A 114 12.41 8.98 3.28
N GLU A 115 11.20 9.48 3.17
CA GLU A 115 10.65 10.50 4.09
C GLU A 115 10.56 10.02 5.54
N ILE A 116 10.30 8.73 5.78
CA ILE A 116 10.32 8.12 7.11
C ILE A 116 11.75 8.12 7.67
N HIS A 117 12.73 7.64 6.89
CA HIS A 117 14.13 7.65 7.33
C HIS A 117 14.67 9.05 7.60
N ILE A 118 14.27 10.05 6.81
CA ILE A 118 14.61 11.45 7.06
C ILE A 118 14.00 11.93 8.38
N ALA A 119 12.71 11.64 8.62
CA ALA A 119 12.02 12.05 9.85
C ALA A 119 12.62 11.40 11.11
N GLU A 120 13.10 10.16 11.01
CA GLU A 120 13.79 9.44 12.07
C GLU A 120 15.25 9.91 12.28
N GLY A 121 15.80 10.76 11.39
CA GLY A 121 17.18 11.22 11.41
C GLY A 121 18.19 10.25 10.77
N ASN A 122 17.72 9.16 10.17
CA ASN A 122 18.51 8.12 9.52
C ASN A 122 18.85 8.47 8.06
N THR A 123 19.58 9.58 7.86
CA THR A 123 19.90 10.13 6.52
C THR A 123 20.66 9.14 5.63
N ALA A 124 21.56 8.33 6.20
CA ALA A 124 22.28 7.29 5.44
C ALA A 124 21.33 6.23 4.86
N CYS A 125 20.29 5.84 5.61
CA CYS A 125 19.26 4.91 5.14
C CYS A 125 18.43 5.53 4.02
N ALA A 126 18.06 6.81 4.14
CA ALA A 126 17.36 7.55 3.09
C ALA A 126 18.15 7.57 1.77
N VAL A 127 19.44 7.94 1.81
CA VAL A 127 20.34 7.96 0.64
C VAL A 127 20.49 6.55 0.05
N LYS A 128 20.66 5.52 0.89
CA LYS A 128 20.78 4.14 0.44
C LYS A 128 19.52 3.70 -0.31
N ARG A 129 18.33 3.97 0.24
CA ARG A 129 17.05 3.59 -0.35
C ARG A 129 16.82 4.26 -1.70
N TYR A 130 17.16 5.55 -1.82
CA TYR A 130 17.10 6.25 -3.10
C TYR A 130 17.98 5.60 -4.17
N LYS A 131 19.24 5.27 -3.83
CA LYS A 131 20.16 4.61 -4.78
C LYS A 131 19.69 3.21 -5.18
N GLU A 132 19.04 2.48 -4.29
CA GLU A 132 18.40 1.19 -4.62
C GLU A 132 17.24 1.37 -5.58
N TYR A 133 16.34 2.32 -5.30
CA TYR A 133 15.21 2.62 -6.17
C TYR A 133 15.63 3.15 -7.55
N GLN A 134 16.64 4.03 -7.62
CA GLN A 134 17.22 4.50 -8.87
C GLN A 134 17.77 3.34 -9.72
N ARG A 135 18.46 2.38 -9.09
CA ARG A 135 18.96 1.19 -9.79
C ARG A 135 17.81 0.31 -10.30
N LEU A 136 16.73 0.18 -9.54
CA LEU A 136 15.54 -0.54 -9.95
C LEU A 136 14.89 0.09 -11.19
N LEU A 137 14.59 1.40 -11.16
CA LEU A 137 13.96 2.09 -12.28
C LEU A 137 14.80 2.03 -13.56
N ARG A 138 16.11 2.22 -13.45
CA ARG A 138 17.02 2.09 -14.61
C ARG A 138 16.99 0.68 -15.19
N ARG A 139 16.90 -0.35 -14.35
CA ARG A 139 16.90 -1.75 -14.78
C ARG A 139 15.57 -2.14 -15.44
N GLU A 140 14.45 -1.74 -14.86
CA GLU A 140 13.11 -2.20 -15.30
C GLU A 140 12.51 -1.33 -16.39
N LEU A 141 12.78 -0.02 -16.36
CA LEU A 141 12.06 0.97 -17.18
C LEU A 141 12.98 1.91 -17.97
N GLU A 142 14.30 1.84 -17.77
CA GLU A 142 15.29 2.74 -18.39
C GLU A 142 15.03 4.24 -18.09
N VAL A 143 14.43 4.54 -16.93
CA VAL A 143 14.14 5.91 -16.48
C VAL A 143 14.85 6.26 -15.17
N GLU A 144 14.89 7.55 -14.86
CA GLU A 144 15.35 8.08 -13.57
C GLU A 144 14.19 8.34 -12.61
N PRO A 145 14.45 8.38 -11.28
CA PRO A 145 13.48 8.89 -10.31
C PRO A 145 13.03 10.31 -10.64
N SER A 146 11.81 10.67 -10.23
CA SER A 146 11.29 12.00 -10.48
C SER A 146 12.12 13.11 -9.81
N PRO A 147 11.96 14.37 -10.27
CA PRO A 147 12.57 15.52 -9.59
C PRO A 147 12.15 15.66 -8.13
N LEU A 148 10.91 15.29 -7.79
CA LEU A 148 10.41 15.35 -6.41
C LEU A 148 11.18 14.37 -5.53
N MET A 149 11.35 13.13 -6.00
CA MET A 149 12.12 12.09 -5.31
C MET A 149 13.59 12.48 -5.16
N THR A 150 14.18 13.01 -6.23
CA THR A 150 15.59 13.41 -6.27
C THR A 150 15.91 14.53 -5.27
N ARG A 151 15.04 15.54 -5.16
CA ARG A 151 15.23 16.68 -4.25
C ARG A 151 15.33 16.26 -2.78
N LEU A 152 14.52 15.29 -2.34
CA LEU A 152 14.52 14.79 -0.96
C LEU A 152 15.90 14.35 -0.47
N VAL A 153 16.75 13.85 -1.37
CA VAL A 153 18.07 13.30 -1.02
C VAL A 153 19.16 14.33 -1.28
N GLN A 154 19.02 15.16 -2.31
CA GLN A 154 19.94 16.27 -2.58
C GLN A 154 20.06 17.22 -1.38
N ASP A 155 18.93 17.51 -0.73
CA ASP A 155 18.87 18.36 0.46
C ASP A 155 19.66 17.78 1.65
N LEU A 156 19.82 16.45 1.72
CA LEU A 156 20.57 15.77 2.79
C LEU A 156 22.09 15.76 2.55
N THR A 157 22.51 15.77 1.28
CA THR A 157 23.93 15.69 0.90
C THR A 157 24.59 17.04 0.72
N SER A 158 23.81 18.12 0.76
CA SER A 158 24.28 19.49 0.52
C SER A 158 24.60 20.27 1.81
N ALA A 159 24.59 19.58 2.97
CA ALA A 159 24.93 20.12 4.29
C ALA A 159 26.30 19.60 4.75
#